data_AF-A0A2W2HC90-F1
#
_entry.id   AF-A0A2W2HC90-F1
#
_cell.length_a   1.000
_cell.length_b   1.000
_cell.length_c   1.000
_cell.angle_alpha   90.00
_cell.angle_beta   90.00
_cell.angle_gamma   90.00
#
_symmetry.space_group_name_H-M   'P 1'
#
loop_
_entity.id
_entity.type
_entity.pdbx_description
1 polymer ?
#
loop_
_entity_poly.entity_id
_entity_poly.type
_entity_poly.pdbx_seq_one_letter_code
_entity_poly.pdbx_strand_id
1 'polypeptide(L)'
;MKKSATAMRTVKSAAFAIETEGSPPVPVRKADGRLTAAGDADGTVQIEVIGSLQELAFVLLGDTVHFKGPTGGYQTMTRRQLAAFYDPSAILDPAKGVPALLAASTKAATQAEEQVGGVAAYRVTATLPQAALSTVVPGVQQGADATLWLDKSNGRLVKASVPLGKGDASGTVIVTLSEYDAPVQVTAPK
;
A
#
# COMPACT_ATOMS: atom_id res chain seq x y z
N MET A 1 -2.07 -17.91 -4.59
CA MET A 1 -0.87 -17.04 -4.62
C MET A 1 -0.28 -16.83 -6.02
N LYS A 2 0.28 -17.84 -6.71
CA LYS A 2 0.89 -17.63 -8.04
C LYS A 2 -0.04 -16.96 -9.08
N LYS A 3 -1.32 -17.37 -9.15
CA LYS A 3 -2.34 -16.73 -9.99
C LYS A 3 -2.49 -15.24 -9.65
N SER A 4 -2.65 -14.94 -8.36
CA SER A 4 -2.79 -13.57 -7.85
C SER A 4 -1.58 -12.70 -8.12
N ALA A 5 -0.37 -13.22 -7.91
CA ALA A 5 0.86 -12.52 -8.29
C ALA A 5 0.85 -12.18 -9.79
N THR A 6 0.45 -13.11 -10.64
CA THR A 6 0.36 -12.89 -12.10
C THR A 6 -0.69 -11.82 -12.44
N ALA A 7 -1.87 -11.88 -11.83
CA ALA A 7 -2.94 -10.89 -12.02
C ALA A 7 -2.52 -9.48 -11.57
N MET A 8 -1.76 -9.39 -10.48
CA MET A 8 -1.27 -8.11 -9.97
C MET A 8 -0.15 -7.52 -10.84
N ARG A 9 0.65 -8.33 -11.55
CA ARG A 9 1.71 -7.82 -12.46
C ARG A 9 1.17 -7.00 -13.63
N THR A 10 -0.11 -7.18 -13.99
CA THR A 10 -0.71 -6.49 -15.14
C THR A 10 -1.46 -5.23 -14.74
N VAL A 11 -1.50 -4.89 -13.44
CA VAL A 11 -2.21 -3.71 -12.93
C VAL A 11 -1.48 -2.44 -13.37
N LYS A 12 -2.24 -1.49 -13.91
CA LYS A 12 -1.75 -0.20 -14.40
C LYS A 12 -2.06 0.93 -13.43
N SER A 13 -3.14 0.82 -12.68
CA SER A 13 -3.55 1.78 -11.65
C SER A 13 -4.42 1.10 -10.60
N ALA A 14 -4.50 1.70 -9.42
CA ALA A 14 -5.40 1.29 -8.35
C ALA A 14 -5.74 2.49 -7.45
N ALA A 15 -6.96 2.50 -6.91
CA ALA A 15 -7.26 3.24 -5.70
C ALA A 15 -6.78 2.43 -4.49
N PHE A 16 -6.35 3.12 -3.44
CA PHE A 16 -5.90 2.50 -2.21
C PHE A 16 -6.47 3.23 -0.99
N ALA A 17 -6.71 2.46 0.06
CA ALA A 17 -6.95 2.95 1.40
C ALA A 17 -6.06 2.17 2.38
N ILE A 18 -5.41 2.87 3.30
CA ILE A 18 -4.53 2.33 4.32
C ILE A 18 -5.05 2.78 5.67
N GLU A 19 -5.15 1.86 6.61
CA GLU A 19 -5.46 2.12 8.00
C GLU A 19 -4.47 1.34 8.87
N THR A 20 -3.93 2.00 9.88
CA THR A 20 -3.00 1.39 10.83
C THR A 20 -3.63 1.35 12.20
N GLU A 21 -3.79 0.14 12.74
CA GLU A 21 -4.26 -0.11 14.10
C GLU A 21 -3.07 -0.33 15.03
N GLY A 22 -3.17 0.16 16.27
CA GLY A 22 -2.08 0.06 17.25
C GLY A 22 -0.89 0.96 16.89
N SER A 23 0.31 0.54 17.32
CA SER A 23 1.53 1.34 17.20
C SER A 23 2.66 0.58 16.49
N PRO A 24 2.44 0.03 15.28
CA PRO A 24 3.50 -0.64 14.55
C PRO A 24 4.59 0.38 14.15
N PRO A 25 5.81 -0.08 13.83
CA PRO A 25 6.96 0.77 13.50
C PRO A 25 6.87 1.35 12.07
N VAL A 26 5.71 1.91 11.72
CA VAL A 26 5.46 2.63 10.47
C VAL A 26 4.84 3.99 10.80
N PRO A 27 5.25 5.07 10.12
CA PRO A 27 4.75 6.41 10.44
C PRO A 27 3.33 6.67 9.93
N VAL A 28 2.86 5.89 8.94
CA VAL A 28 1.55 6.07 8.31
C VAL A 28 0.46 5.52 9.23
N ARG A 29 -0.53 6.36 9.55
CA ARG A 29 -1.72 6.00 10.32
C ARG A 29 -2.95 5.81 9.44
N LYS A 30 -3.11 6.66 8.45
CA LYS A 30 -4.15 6.55 7.43
C LYS A 30 -3.62 7.05 6.09
N ALA A 31 -4.07 6.50 4.98
CA ALA A 31 -3.80 7.07 3.67
C ALA A 31 -4.90 6.68 2.69
N ASP A 32 -5.33 7.61 1.86
CA ASP A 32 -6.34 7.36 0.83
C ASP A 32 -5.89 8.03 -0.46
N GLY A 33 -6.00 7.34 -1.58
CA GLY A 33 -5.56 7.91 -2.84
C GLY A 33 -5.61 6.94 -4.00
N ARG A 34 -4.92 7.35 -5.06
CA ARG A 34 -4.79 6.58 -6.30
C ARG A 34 -3.33 6.57 -6.70
N LEU A 35 -2.90 5.48 -7.32
CA LEU A 35 -1.58 5.40 -7.93
C LEU A 35 -1.63 4.69 -9.27
N THR A 36 -0.63 5.00 -10.09
CA THR A 36 -0.34 4.31 -11.34
C THR A 36 0.92 3.44 -11.19
N ALA A 37 1.12 2.49 -12.10
CA ALA A 37 2.34 1.69 -12.16
C ALA A 37 3.59 2.53 -12.48
N ALA A 38 3.43 3.72 -13.07
CA ALA A 38 4.51 4.69 -13.26
C ALA A 38 4.85 5.46 -11.96
N GLY A 39 4.08 5.25 -10.89
CA GLY A 39 4.23 5.91 -9.60
C GLY A 39 3.64 7.31 -9.53
N ASP A 40 2.97 7.80 -10.58
CA ASP A 40 2.11 8.99 -10.42
C ASP A 40 0.98 8.65 -9.46
N ALA A 41 0.71 9.53 -8.51
CA ALA A 41 -0.22 9.28 -7.41
C ALA A 41 -0.78 10.57 -6.82
N ASP A 42 -2.01 10.54 -6.35
CA ASP A 42 -2.65 11.65 -5.64
C ASP A 42 -3.47 11.13 -4.46
N GLY A 43 -3.57 11.93 -3.40
CA GLY A 43 -4.33 11.53 -2.24
C GLY A 43 -4.00 12.32 -0.98
N THR A 44 -4.39 11.73 0.15
CA THR A 44 -4.09 12.21 1.49
C THR A 44 -3.37 11.14 2.29
N VAL A 45 -2.52 11.56 3.21
CA VAL A 45 -1.82 10.69 4.14
C VAL A 45 -1.81 11.35 5.51
N GLN A 46 -2.18 10.58 6.53
CA GLN A 46 -2.00 10.95 7.93
C GLN A 46 -0.78 10.19 8.46
N ILE A 47 0.23 10.95 8.89
CA ILE A 47 1.45 10.42 9.49
C ILE A 47 1.61 10.93 10.92
N GLU A 48 2.22 10.11 11.77
CA GLU A 48 2.60 10.55 13.10
C GLU A 48 4.05 11.07 13.09
N VAL A 49 4.23 12.33 13.50
CA VAL A 49 5.53 13.00 13.57
C VAL A 49 5.69 13.60 14.96
N ILE A 50 6.72 13.18 15.70
CA ILE A 50 7.05 13.69 17.06
C ILE A 50 5.80 13.65 17.98
N GLY A 51 5.06 12.54 17.94
CA GLY A 51 3.86 12.32 18.76
C GLY A 51 2.63 13.14 18.36
N SER A 52 2.66 13.82 17.20
CA SER A 52 1.52 14.56 16.66
C SER A 52 1.09 13.99 15.31
N LEU A 53 -0.22 13.83 15.13
CA LEU A 53 -0.80 13.40 13.86
C LEU A 53 -0.82 14.57 12.87
N GLN A 54 -0.26 14.38 11.69
CA GLN A 54 -0.20 15.36 10.61
C GLN A 54 -0.91 14.79 9.38
N GLU A 55 -1.89 15.51 8.85
CA GLU A 55 -2.51 15.20 7.57
C GLU A 55 -1.84 15.99 6.45
N LEU A 56 -1.44 15.30 5.39
CA LEU A 56 -0.86 15.89 4.19
C LEU A 56 -1.64 15.47 2.96
N ALA A 57 -1.97 16.43 2.10
CA ALA A 57 -2.38 16.15 0.73
C ALA A 57 -1.13 16.06 -0.15
N PHE A 58 -1.12 15.16 -1.13
CA PHE A 58 0.02 15.00 -2.05
C PHE A 58 -0.43 14.77 -3.50
N VAL A 59 0.45 15.14 -4.44
CA VAL A 59 0.33 14.90 -5.88
C VAL A 59 1.73 14.62 -6.43
N LEU A 60 1.97 13.38 -6.86
CA LEU A 60 3.15 12.93 -7.58
C LEU A 60 2.83 12.93 -9.07
N LEU A 61 3.49 13.81 -9.83
CA LEU A 61 3.31 13.93 -11.28
C LEU A 61 4.68 14.06 -11.96
N GLY A 62 5.07 13.04 -12.73
CA GLY A 62 6.42 12.99 -13.30
C GLY A 62 7.47 13.04 -12.20
N ASP A 63 8.50 13.89 -12.31
CA ASP A 63 9.53 14.02 -11.27
C ASP A 63 9.14 14.96 -10.11
N THR A 64 7.98 15.62 -10.18
CA THR A 64 7.56 16.62 -9.19
C THR A 64 6.57 16.04 -8.19
N VAL A 65 6.87 16.24 -6.91
CA VAL A 65 5.99 15.91 -5.78
C VAL A 65 5.48 17.22 -5.20
N HIS A 66 4.17 17.45 -5.29
CA HIS A 66 3.51 18.52 -4.58
C HIS A 66 2.93 17.96 -3.29
N PHE A 67 3.09 18.67 -2.18
CA PHE A 67 2.50 18.28 -0.91
C PHE A 67 2.03 19.51 -0.14
N LYS A 68 1.02 19.34 0.69
CA LYS A 68 0.43 20.41 1.50
C LYS A 68 0.08 19.86 2.86
N GLY A 69 0.67 20.43 3.90
CA GLY A 69 0.31 20.15 5.29
C GLY A 69 -0.93 20.92 5.76
N PRO A 70 -1.26 20.84 7.06
CA PRO A 70 -2.46 21.49 7.62
C PRO A 70 -2.44 23.02 7.51
N THR A 71 -1.25 23.62 7.46
CA THR A 71 -1.04 25.06 7.36
C THR A 71 -0.24 25.41 6.11
N GLY A 72 -0.48 26.61 5.55
CA GLY A 72 0.24 27.11 4.38
C GLY A 72 -0.30 26.62 3.02
N GLY A 73 0.52 26.80 1.98
CA GLY A 73 0.24 26.41 0.60
C GLY A 73 0.96 25.13 0.18
N TYR A 74 0.83 24.75 -1.09
CA TYR A 74 1.59 23.63 -1.65
C TYR A 74 3.09 23.92 -1.65
N GLN A 75 3.86 22.92 -1.29
CA GLN A 75 5.30 22.86 -1.39
C GLN A 75 5.68 21.80 -2.42
N THR A 76 6.89 21.90 -2.95
CA THR A 76 7.40 20.96 -3.96
C THR A 76 8.69 20.31 -3.54
N MET A 77 8.87 19.04 -3.89
CA MET A 77 10.15 18.34 -3.87
C MET A 77 10.27 17.44 -5.10
N THR A 78 11.47 16.94 -5.38
CA THR A 78 11.67 15.95 -6.45
C THR A 78 11.32 14.54 -5.98
N ARG A 79 11.00 13.63 -6.90
CA ARG A 79 10.82 12.21 -6.54
C ARG A 79 12.06 11.61 -5.91
N ARG A 80 13.25 12.03 -6.33
CA ARG A 80 14.51 11.61 -5.70
C ARG A 80 14.57 11.99 -4.22
N GLN A 81 14.10 13.19 -3.86
CA GLN A 81 14.03 13.61 -2.46
C GLN A 81 12.99 12.78 -1.70
N LEU A 82 11.83 12.52 -2.29
CA LEU A 82 10.80 11.67 -1.70
C LEU A 82 11.29 10.22 -1.49
N ALA A 83 12.04 9.67 -2.45
CA ALA A 83 12.58 8.31 -2.41
C ALA A 83 13.57 8.07 -1.26
N ALA A 84 14.10 9.12 -0.63
CA ALA A 84 14.86 9.00 0.61
C ALA A 84 13.98 8.52 1.79
N PHE A 85 12.66 8.72 1.69
CA PHE A 85 11.66 8.25 2.64
C PHE A 85 10.93 7.02 2.09
N TYR A 86 10.31 7.15 0.92
CA TYR A 86 9.56 6.08 0.26
C TYR A 86 9.19 6.45 -1.19
N ASP A 87 9.28 5.49 -2.12
CA ASP A 87 8.81 5.65 -3.50
C ASP A 87 7.51 4.86 -3.74
N PRO A 88 6.35 5.51 -3.93
CA PRO A 88 5.07 4.84 -4.16
C PRO A 88 5.03 3.94 -5.41
N SER A 89 5.92 4.14 -6.39
CA SER A 89 6.04 3.25 -7.54
C SER A 89 6.36 1.81 -7.12
N ALA A 90 6.98 1.62 -5.96
CA ALA A 90 7.33 0.31 -5.42
C ALA A 90 6.10 -0.56 -5.12
N ILE A 91 4.91 0.00 -4.90
CA ILE A 91 3.71 -0.75 -4.54
C ILE A 91 3.24 -1.65 -5.69
N LEU A 92 3.12 -1.09 -6.89
CA LEU A 92 2.63 -1.79 -8.09
C LEU A 92 3.76 -2.33 -8.97
N ASP A 93 5.01 -2.13 -8.59
CA ASP A 93 6.16 -2.63 -9.34
C ASP A 93 6.07 -4.17 -9.51
N PRO A 94 6.19 -4.70 -10.74
CA PRO A 94 6.00 -6.12 -11.02
C PRO A 94 7.11 -7.02 -10.46
N ALA A 95 8.28 -6.46 -10.16
CA ALA A 95 9.49 -7.15 -9.70
C ALA A 95 9.74 -7.01 -8.20
N LYS A 96 9.35 -5.89 -7.57
CA LYS A 96 9.56 -5.64 -6.12
C LYS A 96 8.29 -5.36 -5.31
N GLY A 97 7.16 -5.08 -5.96
CA GLY A 97 5.94 -4.67 -5.30
C GLY A 97 5.04 -5.79 -4.79
N VAL A 98 3.76 -5.49 -4.62
CA VAL A 98 2.71 -6.45 -4.23
C VAL A 98 2.74 -7.74 -5.09
N PRO A 99 2.95 -7.69 -6.42
CA PRO A 99 3.04 -8.92 -7.21
C PRO A 99 4.18 -9.84 -6.77
N ALA A 100 5.35 -9.28 -6.45
CA ALA A 100 6.52 -10.04 -5.98
C ALA A 100 6.31 -10.55 -4.54
N LEU A 101 5.72 -9.74 -3.68
CA LEU A 101 5.32 -10.12 -2.32
C LEU A 101 4.37 -11.33 -2.31
N LEU A 102 3.33 -11.30 -3.15
CA LEU A 102 2.40 -12.42 -3.31
C LEU A 102 3.08 -13.67 -3.86
N ALA A 103 4.04 -13.51 -4.78
CA ALA A 103 4.79 -14.63 -5.35
C ALA A 103 5.73 -15.29 -4.35
N ALA A 104 6.35 -14.49 -3.47
CA ALA A 104 7.28 -14.94 -2.43
C ALA A 104 6.58 -15.47 -1.17
N SER A 105 5.28 -15.19 -1.01
CA SER A 105 4.52 -15.67 0.15
C SER A 105 4.49 -17.20 0.24
N THR A 106 4.49 -17.72 1.46
CA THR A 106 4.49 -19.16 1.76
C THR A 106 3.35 -19.52 2.71
N LYS A 107 3.14 -20.83 2.92
CA LYS A 107 2.10 -21.37 3.81
C LYS A 107 0.69 -20.82 3.52
N ALA A 108 0.42 -20.51 2.25
CA ALA A 108 -0.85 -19.92 1.87
C ALA A 108 -2.00 -20.93 2.02
N ALA A 109 -3.04 -20.56 2.78
CA ALA A 109 -4.20 -21.42 3.01
C ALA A 109 -5.49 -20.62 2.93
N THR A 110 -6.40 -21.03 2.04
CA THR A 110 -7.74 -20.46 1.95
C THR A 110 -8.55 -20.85 3.18
N GLN A 111 -9.09 -19.87 3.88
CA GLN A 111 -9.85 -20.04 5.11
C GLN A 111 -11.35 -19.95 4.88
N ALA A 112 -11.78 -18.99 4.06
CA ALA A 112 -13.19 -18.69 3.83
C ALA A 112 -13.39 -17.91 2.52
N GLU A 113 -14.65 -17.75 2.15
CA GLU A 113 -15.09 -16.76 1.17
C GLU A 113 -15.79 -15.61 1.90
N GLU A 114 -15.47 -14.38 1.53
CA GLU A 114 -16.00 -13.16 2.18
C GLU A 114 -16.29 -12.08 1.13
N GLN A 115 -17.12 -11.10 1.50
CA GLN A 115 -17.37 -9.90 0.70
C GLN A 115 -16.49 -8.76 1.20
N VAL A 116 -15.73 -8.13 0.30
CA VAL A 116 -14.89 -6.96 0.59
C VAL A 116 -15.24 -5.86 -0.40
N GLY A 117 -15.86 -4.78 0.05
CA GLY A 117 -16.24 -3.66 -0.82
C GLY A 117 -17.15 -4.08 -1.99
N GLY A 118 -18.03 -5.05 -1.77
CA GLY A 118 -18.90 -5.62 -2.84
C GLY A 118 -18.22 -6.63 -3.76
N VAL A 119 -16.94 -6.96 -3.53
CA VAL A 119 -16.19 -7.99 -4.28
C VAL A 119 -16.15 -9.29 -3.50
N ALA A 120 -16.59 -10.39 -4.13
CA ALA A 120 -16.45 -11.72 -3.56
C ALA A 120 -14.98 -12.16 -3.61
N ALA A 121 -14.40 -12.45 -2.44
CA ALA A 121 -12.98 -12.73 -2.28
C ALA A 121 -12.73 -14.00 -1.44
N TYR A 122 -11.64 -14.70 -1.75
CA TYR A 122 -11.07 -15.71 -0.86
C TYR A 122 -10.28 -15.03 0.25
N ARG A 123 -10.61 -15.30 1.52
CA ARG A 123 -9.77 -14.96 2.67
C ARG A 123 -8.69 -16.03 2.82
N VAL A 124 -7.43 -15.62 2.72
CA VAL A 124 -6.25 -16.49 2.67
C VAL A 124 -5.26 -16.04 3.73
N THR A 125 -4.82 -16.96 4.60
CA THR A 125 -3.66 -16.72 5.46
C THR A 125 -2.39 -17.02 4.67
N ALA A 126 -1.31 -16.26 4.89
CA ALA A 126 -0.01 -16.51 4.27
C ALA A 126 1.14 -15.88 5.07
N THR A 127 2.30 -16.52 5.05
CA THR A 127 3.54 -15.94 5.60
C THR A 127 4.23 -15.09 4.54
N LEU A 128 4.39 -13.81 4.82
CA LEU A 128 5.12 -12.82 4.02
C LEU A 128 6.58 -12.76 4.46
N PRO A 129 7.54 -13.14 3.61
CA PRO A 129 8.96 -13.13 3.98
C PRO A 129 9.46 -11.70 4.13
N GLN A 130 10.33 -11.48 5.13
CA GLN A 130 10.88 -10.16 5.47
C GLN A 130 11.44 -9.42 4.26
N ALA A 131 12.27 -10.08 3.46
CA ALA A 131 12.94 -9.49 2.30
C ALA A 131 11.96 -8.95 1.24
N ALA A 132 10.80 -9.59 1.06
CA ALA A 132 9.78 -9.11 0.12
C ALA A 132 8.81 -8.12 0.78
N LEU A 133 8.58 -8.22 2.09
CA LEU A 133 7.72 -7.30 2.80
C LEU A 133 8.37 -5.91 2.95
N SER A 134 9.68 -5.87 3.20
CA SER A 134 10.44 -4.62 3.36
C SER A 134 10.59 -3.80 2.07
N THR A 135 10.31 -4.36 0.90
CA THR A 135 10.31 -3.61 -0.37
C THR A 135 9.03 -2.80 -0.56
N VAL A 136 7.95 -3.18 0.13
CA VAL A 136 6.62 -2.54 0.03
C VAL A 136 6.30 -1.72 1.27
N VAL A 137 6.69 -2.20 2.45
CA VAL A 137 6.42 -1.52 3.72
C VAL A 137 7.75 -1.04 4.32
N PRO A 138 8.00 0.29 4.35
CA PRO A 138 9.22 0.85 4.93
C PRO A 138 9.41 0.47 6.40
N GLY A 139 10.65 0.27 6.81
CA GLY A 139 11.00 0.08 8.22
C GLY A 139 10.75 -1.32 8.79
N VAL A 140 10.17 -2.24 8.01
CA VAL A 140 9.90 -3.61 8.46
C VAL A 140 11.19 -4.43 8.60
N GLN A 141 11.42 -4.96 9.81
CA GLN A 141 12.62 -5.74 10.16
C GLN A 141 12.39 -7.26 10.18
N GLN A 142 11.15 -7.72 10.03
CA GLN A 142 10.77 -9.13 10.16
C GLN A 142 9.66 -9.50 9.16
N GLY A 143 9.50 -10.79 8.88
CA GLY A 143 8.35 -11.26 8.11
C GLY A 143 7.06 -11.15 8.92
N ALA A 144 5.92 -11.37 8.28
CA ALA A 144 4.62 -11.30 8.92
C ALA A 144 3.70 -12.44 8.46
N ASP A 145 2.92 -13.00 9.38
CA ASP A 145 1.80 -13.87 9.02
C ASP A 145 0.58 -12.98 8.77
N ALA A 146 0.24 -12.81 7.49
CA ALA A 146 -0.78 -11.89 7.02
C ALA A 146 -2.08 -12.62 6.64
N THR A 147 -3.17 -11.87 6.66
CA THR A 147 -4.43 -12.27 6.03
C THR A 147 -4.64 -11.44 4.77
N LEU A 148 -4.94 -12.12 3.66
CA LEU A 148 -5.08 -11.54 2.34
C LEU A 148 -6.46 -11.89 1.79
N TRP A 149 -7.09 -10.96 1.09
CA TRP A 149 -8.34 -11.18 0.39
C TRP A 149 -8.09 -11.08 -1.11
N LEU A 150 -8.37 -12.16 -1.82
CA LEU A 150 -8.10 -12.29 -3.24
C LEU A 150 -9.43 -12.42 -3.99
N ASP A 151 -9.71 -11.51 -4.92
CA ASP A 151 -10.90 -11.54 -5.77
C ASP A 151 -11.05 -12.91 -6.44
N LYS A 152 -12.23 -13.54 -6.29
CA LYS A 152 -12.49 -14.87 -6.85
C LYS A 152 -12.45 -14.89 -8.38
N SER A 153 -12.88 -13.81 -9.02
CA SER A 153 -13.03 -13.72 -10.47
C SER A 153 -11.67 -13.65 -11.18
N ASN A 154 -10.81 -12.73 -10.74
CA ASN A 154 -9.56 -12.40 -11.44
C ASN A 154 -8.30 -12.69 -10.59
N GLY A 155 -8.43 -12.92 -9.29
CA GLY A 155 -7.33 -13.21 -8.38
C GLY A 155 -6.57 -11.99 -7.86
N ARG A 156 -6.99 -10.76 -8.15
CA ARG A 156 -6.37 -9.52 -7.65
C ARG A 156 -6.51 -9.43 -6.13
N LEU A 157 -5.53 -8.81 -5.48
CA LEU A 157 -5.59 -8.51 -4.06
C LEU A 157 -6.63 -7.40 -3.85
N VAL A 158 -7.60 -7.57 -2.97
CA VAL A 158 -8.59 -6.51 -2.66
C VAL A 158 -8.41 -5.97 -1.25
N LYS A 159 -7.84 -6.77 -0.34
CA LYS A 159 -7.47 -6.34 1.01
C LYS A 159 -6.28 -7.14 1.52
N ALA A 160 -5.45 -6.53 2.33
CA ALA A 160 -4.42 -7.17 3.13
C ALA A 160 -4.50 -6.65 4.57
N SER A 161 -4.28 -7.54 5.53
CA SER A 161 -4.11 -7.23 6.95
C SER A 161 -2.77 -7.83 7.37
N VAL A 162 -1.83 -6.96 7.72
CA VAL A 162 -0.43 -7.31 7.97
C VAL A 162 -0.06 -6.88 9.38
N PRO A 163 0.01 -7.82 10.33
CA PRO A 163 0.54 -7.56 11.66
C PRO A 163 2.03 -7.21 11.58
N LEU A 164 2.45 -6.15 12.26
CA LEU A 164 3.81 -5.66 12.31
C LEU A 164 4.22 -5.32 13.75
N GLY A 165 5.53 -5.32 13.99
CA GLY A 165 6.08 -4.97 15.30
C GLY A 165 5.88 -6.06 16.36
N LYS A 166 6.30 -5.77 17.59
CA LYS A 166 6.27 -6.67 18.75
C LYS A 166 6.09 -5.86 20.04
N GLY A 167 5.48 -6.49 21.06
CA GLY A 167 5.27 -5.85 22.36
C GLY A 167 4.46 -4.56 22.22
N ASP A 168 4.87 -3.50 22.91
CA ASP A 168 4.19 -2.21 22.94
C ASP A 168 4.24 -1.46 21.59
N ALA A 169 5.15 -1.85 20.70
CA ALA A 169 5.28 -1.31 19.34
C ALA A 169 4.63 -2.24 18.29
N SER A 170 3.56 -2.96 18.67
CA SER A 170 2.82 -3.85 17.77
C SER A 170 1.56 -3.20 17.22
N GLY A 171 1.13 -3.67 16.05
CA GLY A 171 -0.15 -3.32 15.47
C GLY A 171 -0.31 -3.89 14.07
N THR A 172 -1.32 -3.41 13.34
CA THR A 172 -1.73 -4.01 12.06
C THR A 172 -1.85 -2.92 11.01
N VAL A 173 -1.20 -3.13 9.87
CA VAL A 173 -1.42 -2.32 8.68
C VAL A 173 -2.45 -3.01 7.81
N ILE A 174 -3.56 -2.34 7.58
CA ILE A 174 -4.67 -2.78 6.73
C ILE A 174 -4.60 -1.97 5.44
N VAL A 175 -4.56 -2.67 4.31
CA VAL A 175 -4.56 -2.06 2.98
C VAL A 175 -5.75 -2.58 2.22
N THR A 176 -6.53 -1.70 1.61
CA THR A 176 -7.60 -2.03 0.67
C THR A 176 -7.23 -1.48 -0.69
N LEU A 177 -7.43 -2.27 -1.74
CA LEU A 177 -7.16 -1.89 -3.12
C LEU A 177 -8.43 -2.08 -3.95
N SER A 178 -8.76 -1.07 -4.74
CA SER A 178 -9.98 -1.01 -5.55
C SER A 178 -9.75 -0.25 -6.84
N GLU A 179 -10.80 -0.14 -7.67
CA GLU A 179 -10.79 0.68 -8.90
C GLU A 179 -9.61 0.41 -9.84
N TYR A 180 -9.21 -0.86 -9.91
CA TYR A 180 -8.08 -1.28 -10.72
C TYR A 180 -8.25 -0.88 -12.19
N ASP A 181 -7.17 -0.36 -12.77
CA ASP A 181 -7.08 0.05 -14.18
C ASP A 181 -8.09 1.14 -14.60
N ALA A 182 -8.74 1.79 -13.63
CA ALA A 182 -9.53 2.98 -13.90
C ALA A 182 -8.60 4.10 -14.43
N PRO A 183 -9.07 4.93 -15.37
CA PRO A 183 -8.31 6.09 -15.82
C PRO A 183 -7.97 7.01 -14.64
N VAL A 184 -6.68 7.15 -14.34
CA VAL A 184 -6.17 8.09 -13.33
C VAL A 184 -5.64 9.31 -14.05
N GLN A 185 -6.25 10.47 -13.81
CA GLN A 185 -5.68 11.76 -14.20
C GLN A 185 -5.16 12.45 -12.95
N VAL A 186 -3.84 12.44 -12.79
CA VAL A 186 -3.14 13.22 -11.78
C VAL A 186 -2.86 14.59 -12.36
N THR A 187 -3.40 15.64 -11.75
CA THR A 187 -3.18 17.03 -12.18
C THR A 187 -2.40 17.79 -11.13
N ALA A 188 -1.47 18.65 -11.57
CA ALA A 188 -0.78 19.55 -10.66
C ALA A 188 -1.80 20.43 -9.90
N PRO A 189 -1.58 20.64 -8.59
CA PRO A 189 -2.43 21.55 -7.82
C PRO A 189 -2.28 23.00 -8.32
N LYS A 190 -3.33 23.79 -8.14
CA LYS A 190 -3.32 25.23 -8.42
C LYS A 190 -2.63 26.03 -7.32
#